data_AF-A0A8H7K338-F1
#
_entry.id   AF-A0A8H7K338-F1
#
_cell.length_a   1.000
_cell.length_b   1.000
_cell.length_c   1.000
_cell.angle_alpha   90.00
_cell.angle_beta   90.00
_cell.angle_gamma   90.00
#
_symmetry.space_group_name_H-M   'P 1'
#
loop_
_entity.id
_entity.type
_entity.pdbx_description
1 polymer ?
#
loop_
_entity_poly.entity_id
_entity_poly.type
_entity_poly.pdbx_seq_one_letter_code
_entity_poly.pdbx_strand_id
1 'polypeptide(L)'
;MVCCIIFVYIESLHGRVPEAIKHLQAGCLILSALRKYHTNQGSVAAFVPTMSTVLLRIWQDFADFQAFDTFYLPDLEPQIADIGDPTIPFPDAITAMEMLFAVDDVQSYLALSHHSKLPKESDSDETADDIKPLSLSHDSIRFAFQSSKPTLQDWISRMGLFLKQHEKTAFPKDEQHRVQTLSLYHTLCTGLAKLDSLDDELAPEDCHAILEKLALLFQADAENSGPTFALGGHLIPIISRVFGNVSDEGILRQCIEVLRSVRRREGVWDSHRLADLYEAAMNARHSVEELGEELPFGVPQLTEKLATLGLLPHTP
;
A
#
# COMPACT_ATOMS: atom_id res chain seq x y z
N MET A 1 -14.80 -16.21 8.00
CA MET A 1 -13.59 -15.71 7.33
C MET A 1 -13.88 -15.17 5.94
N VAL A 2 -14.32 -15.98 4.96
CA VAL A 2 -14.71 -15.48 3.63
C VAL A 2 -15.76 -14.37 3.71
N CYS A 3 -16.79 -14.52 4.57
CA CYS A 3 -17.77 -13.47 4.79
C CYS A 3 -17.16 -12.17 5.34
N CYS A 4 -16.14 -12.26 6.20
CA CYS A 4 -15.43 -11.08 6.71
C CYS A 4 -14.77 -10.32 5.57
N ILE A 5 -14.05 -11.03 4.69
CA ILE A 5 -13.42 -10.45 3.49
C ILE A 5 -14.45 -9.77 2.59
N ILE A 6 -15.57 -10.45 2.31
CA ILE A 6 -16.66 -9.88 1.51
C ILE A 6 -17.19 -8.59 2.15
N PHE A 7 -17.45 -8.61 3.47
CA PHE A 7 -17.94 -7.43 4.15
C PHE A 7 -16.91 -6.29 4.21
N VAL A 8 -15.61 -6.58 4.36
CA VAL A 8 -14.56 -5.54 4.23
C VAL A 8 -14.71 -4.81 2.90
N TYR A 9 -14.89 -5.52 1.79
CA TYR A 9 -15.06 -4.90 0.49
C TYR A 9 -16.40 -4.21 0.31
N ILE A 10 -17.50 -4.74 0.83
CA ILE A 10 -18.82 -4.08 0.79
C ILE A 10 -18.78 -2.77 1.59
N GLU A 11 -18.24 -2.80 2.79
CA GLU A 11 -18.13 -1.62 3.65
C GLU A 11 -17.17 -0.59 3.04
N SER A 12 -16.05 -1.06 2.49
CA SER A 12 -15.16 -0.22 1.66
C SER A 12 -15.95 0.39 0.53
N LEU A 13 -16.70 -0.37 -0.27
CA LEU A 13 -17.54 0.12 -1.37
C LEU A 13 -18.55 1.21 -0.95
N HIS A 14 -19.03 1.20 0.28
CA HIS A 14 -19.91 2.25 0.81
C HIS A 14 -19.16 3.43 1.44
N GLY A 15 -17.84 3.39 1.49
CA GLY A 15 -17.00 4.39 2.16
C GLY A 15 -17.03 4.29 3.68
N ARG A 16 -17.57 3.20 4.24
CA ARG A 16 -17.67 2.96 5.68
C ARG A 16 -16.39 2.27 6.18
N VAL A 17 -15.28 3.00 6.13
CA VAL A 17 -13.94 2.50 6.49
C VAL A 17 -13.90 1.94 7.92
N PRO A 18 -14.50 2.57 8.95
CA PRO A 18 -14.51 2.01 10.31
C PRO A 18 -15.17 0.62 10.39
N GLU A 19 -16.23 0.41 9.61
CA GLU A 19 -16.97 -0.86 9.60
C GLU A 19 -16.19 -1.94 8.86
N ALA A 20 -15.49 -1.56 7.79
CA ALA A 20 -14.58 -2.44 7.08
C ALA A 20 -13.44 -2.93 8.01
N ILE A 21 -12.85 -2.05 8.83
CA ILE A 21 -11.82 -2.42 9.81
C ILE A 21 -12.35 -3.43 10.84
N LYS A 22 -13.58 -3.23 11.36
CA LYS A 22 -14.20 -4.17 12.31
C LYS A 22 -14.32 -5.57 11.70
N HIS A 23 -14.73 -5.67 10.42
CA HIS A 23 -14.80 -6.96 9.73
C HIS A 23 -13.42 -7.57 9.50
N LEU A 24 -12.42 -6.76 9.19
CA LEU A 24 -11.04 -7.21 9.02
C LEU A 24 -10.48 -7.77 10.33
N GLN A 25 -10.62 -7.05 11.44
CA GLN A 25 -10.23 -7.49 12.80
C GLN A 25 -10.92 -8.79 13.19
N ALA A 26 -12.24 -8.90 12.98
CA ALA A 26 -12.98 -10.13 13.24
C ALA A 26 -12.46 -11.30 12.39
N GLY A 27 -12.08 -11.05 11.12
CA GLY A 27 -11.45 -12.02 10.25
C GLY A 27 -10.11 -12.54 10.79
N CYS A 28 -9.26 -11.63 11.26
CA CYS A 28 -7.97 -11.95 11.88
C CYS A 28 -8.16 -12.79 13.16
N LEU A 29 -9.08 -12.41 14.05
CA LEU A 29 -9.37 -13.18 15.27
C LEU A 29 -9.82 -14.62 14.97
N ILE A 30 -10.69 -14.81 13.97
CA ILE A 30 -11.13 -16.14 13.54
C ILE A 30 -9.94 -16.95 13.01
N LEU A 31 -9.06 -16.33 12.21
CA LEU A 31 -7.87 -16.99 11.66
C LEU A 31 -6.90 -17.42 12.77
N SER A 32 -6.61 -16.56 13.73
CA SER A 32 -5.75 -16.87 14.89
C SER A 32 -6.35 -17.99 15.73
N ALA A 33 -7.67 -18.01 15.95
CA ALA A 33 -8.33 -19.11 16.62
C ALA A 33 -8.15 -20.43 15.83
N LEU A 34 -8.42 -20.42 14.51
CA LEU A 34 -8.27 -21.62 13.68
C LEU A 34 -6.84 -22.18 13.68
N ARG A 35 -5.81 -21.32 13.66
CA ARG A 35 -4.41 -21.76 13.77
C ARG A 35 -4.14 -22.52 15.07
N LYS A 36 -4.67 -22.02 16.20
CA LYS A 36 -4.53 -22.67 17.52
C LYS A 36 -5.20 -24.04 17.58
N TYR A 37 -6.34 -24.21 16.90
CA TYR A 37 -7.09 -25.47 16.90
C TYR A 37 -6.57 -26.52 15.89
N HIS A 38 -5.83 -26.13 14.85
CA HIS A 38 -5.53 -27.01 13.70
C HIS A 38 -4.11 -27.56 13.59
N THR A 39 -3.39 -27.77 14.71
CA THR A 39 -2.05 -28.39 14.68
C THR A 39 -2.02 -29.86 14.22
N ASN A 40 -3.14 -30.54 13.90
CA ASN A 40 -3.11 -32.01 13.77
C ASN A 40 -4.05 -32.75 12.78
N GLN A 41 -4.71 -32.17 11.75
CA GLN A 41 -5.36 -33.00 10.69
C GLN A 41 -5.91 -32.24 9.46
N GLY A 42 -5.62 -32.76 8.26
CA GLY A 42 -6.46 -32.64 7.03
C GLY A 42 -6.53 -31.29 6.31
N SER A 43 -7.29 -31.27 5.18
CA SER A 43 -7.55 -30.22 4.15
C SER A 43 -7.56 -28.73 4.54
N VAL A 44 -7.59 -28.39 5.83
CA VAL A 44 -7.48 -27.02 6.37
C VAL A 44 -6.04 -26.48 6.28
N ALA A 45 -5.06 -27.37 6.12
CA ALA A 45 -3.63 -27.03 6.04
C ALA A 45 -3.29 -26.04 4.90
N ALA A 46 -3.99 -26.08 3.76
CA ALA A 46 -3.77 -25.14 2.65
C ALA A 46 -4.64 -23.89 2.76
N PHE A 47 -5.82 -23.98 3.39
CA PHE A 47 -6.77 -22.87 3.51
C PHE A 47 -6.26 -21.77 4.44
N VAL A 48 -5.69 -22.15 5.59
CA VAL A 48 -5.20 -21.20 6.59
C VAL A 48 -4.09 -20.31 6.03
N PRO A 49 -3.03 -20.82 5.39
CA PRO A 49 -2.01 -19.98 4.75
C PRO A 49 -2.59 -19.01 3.71
N THR A 50 -3.41 -19.50 2.77
CA THR A 50 -4.00 -18.65 1.73
C THR A 50 -4.83 -17.51 2.31
N MET A 51 -5.69 -17.80 3.30
CA MET A 51 -6.48 -16.76 3.93
C MET A 51 -5.65 -15.81 4.79
N SER A 52 -4.55 -16.30 5.37
CA SER A 52 -3.60 -15.46 6.08
C SER A 52 -2.98 -14.42 5.14
N THR A 53 -2.53 -14.85 3.95
CA THR A 53 -1.98 -13.96 2.92
C THR A 53 -3.01 -12.94 2.47
N VAL A 54 -4.25 -13.35 2.21
CA VAL A 54 -5.31 -12.42 1.77
C VAL A 54 -5.63 -11.38 2.85
N LEU A 55 -5.79 -11.80 4.11
CA LEU A 55 -6.07 -10.87 5.21
C LEU A 55 -4.89 -9.94 5.48
N LEU A 56 -3.66 -10.44 5.40
CA LEU A 56 -2.46 -9.62 5.53
C LEU A 56 -2.41 -8.56 4.42
N ARG A 57 -2.74 -8.92 3.17
CA ARG A 57 -2.76 -7.96 2.06
C ARG A 57 -3.78 -6.84 2.28
N ILE A 58 -5.00 -7.22 2.64
CA ILE A 58 -6.05 -6.24 2.93
C ILE A 58 -5.62 -5.36 4.11
N TRP A 59 -4.98 -5.94 5.13
CA TRP A 59 -4.44 -5.17 6.25
C TRP A 59 -3.39 -4.16 5.82
N GLN A 60 -2.42 -4.55 4.98
CA GLN A 60 -1.41 -3.64 4.42
C GLN A 60 -2.06 -2.49 3.65
N ASP A 61 -3.04 -2.77 2.79
CA ASP A 61 -3.75 -1.72 2.04
C ASP A 61 -4.45 -0.71 2.98
N PHE A 62 -5.05 -1.20 4.10
CA PHE A 62 -5.66 -0.34 5.12
C PHE A 62 -4.63 0.38 5.99
N ALA A 63 -3.51 -0.27 6.26
CA ALA A 63 -2.40 0.32 6.99
C ALA A 63 -1.82 1.47 6.19
N ASP A 64 -1.56 1.32 4.88
CA ASP A 64 -1.12 2.43 4.02
C ASP A 64 -2.18 3.54 3.92
N PHE A 65 -3.47 3.20 3.85
CA PHE A 65 -4.55 4.18 3.73
C PHE A 65 -4.72 5.05 4.97
N GLN A 66 -4.70 4.44 6.15
CA GLN A 66 -4.85 5.14 7.43
C GLN A 66 -3.52 5.59 8.01
N ALA A 67 -2.45 5.04 7.44
CA ALA A 67 -1.09 5.08 7.93
C ALA A 67 -1.01 4.76 9.42
N PHE A 68 -1.63 3.65 9.80
CA PHE A 68 -1.61 3.14 11.17
C PHE A 68 -0.26 2.51 11.52
N ASP A 69 0.30 2.87 12.69
CA ASP A 69 1.42 2.13 13.33
C ASP A 69 1.04 0.72 13.80
N THR A 70 -0.25 0.40 13.79
CA THR A 70 -0.80 -0.71 14.55
C THR A 70 -0.91 -1.96 13.69
N PHE A 71 0.18 -2.71 13.61
CA PHE A 71 0.16 -4.09 13.14
C PHE A 71 -0.50 -4.96 14.23
N TYR A 72 -1.67 -5.55 13.98
CA TYR A 72 -2.18 -6.64 14.81
C TYR A 72 -2.52 -7.85 13.96
N LEU A 73 -1.49 -8.62 13.64
CA LEU A 73 -1.62 -10.03 13.33
C LEU A 73 -0.68 -10.79 14.28
N PRO A 74 -1.15 -11.14 15.50
CA PRO A 74 -0.40 -12.03 16.36
C PRO A 74 -0.15 -13.31 15.56
N ASP A 75 1.12 -13.69 15.45
CA ASP A 75 1.61 -14.93 14.83
C ASP A 75 1.76 -14.92 13.29
N LEU A 76 1.81 -13.76 12.62
CA LEU A 76 2.38 -13.65 11.27
C LEU A 76 3.73 -12.97 11.36
N GLU A 77 4.76 -13.73 11.70
CA GLU A 77 6.13 -13.26 11.48
C GLU A 77 6.32 -13.02 9.98
N PRO A 78 6.84 -11.85 9.56
CA PRO A 78 7.26 -11.64 8.19
C PRO A 78 8.34 -12.68 7.89
N GLN A 79 8.01 -13.65 7.05
CA GLN A 79 9.00 -14.62 6.60
C GLN A 79 9.85 -13.90 5.57
N ILE A 80 11.15 -13.76 5.85
CA ILE A 80 12.11 -13.35 4.82
C ILE A 80 12.02 -14.41 3.73
N ALA A 81 11.37 -14.08 2.61
CA ALA A 81 11.23 -15.02 1.53
C ALA A 81 12.57 -15.16 0.80
N ASP A 82 12.92 -16.39 0.49
CA ASP A 82 13.99 -16.66 -0.46
C ASP A 82 13.53 -16.24 -1.86
N ILE A 83 14.04 -15.10 -2.32
CA ILE A 83 13.78 -14.58 -3.67
C ILE A 83 14.62 -15.33 -4.71
N GLY A 84 15.41 -16.33 -4.34
CA GLY A 84 16.26 -17.08 -5.24
C GLY A 84 17.48 -16.29 -5.73
N ASP A 85 18.21 -16.87 -6.68
CA ASP A 85 19.48 -16.31 -7.16
C ASP A 85 19.26 -14.98 -7.92
N PRO A 86 19.86 -13.85 -7.48
CA PRO A 86 19.69 -12.53 -8.10
C PRO A 86 20.24 -12.47 -9.54
N THR A 87 21.06 -13.43 -9.95
CA THR A 87 21.64 -13.50 -11.29
C THR A 87 20.76 -14.25 -12.31
N ILE A 88 19.65 -14.84 -11.86
CA ILE A 88 18.74 -15.63 -12.68
C ILE A 88 17.40 -14.88 -12.83
N PRO A 89 16.92 -14.64 -14.07
CA PRO A 89 15.61 -14.01 -14.27
C PRO A 89 14.48 -14.83 -13.64
N PHE A 90 13.36 -14.18 -13.34
CA PHE A 90 12.14 -14.92 -13.01
C PHE A 90 11.75 -15.83 -14.18
N PRO A 91 11.24 -17.04 -13.92
CA PRO A 91 10.85 -17.97 -14.99
C PRO A 91 9.64 -17.46 -15.77
N ASP A 92 8.71 -16.80 -15.09
CA ASP A 92 7.48 -16.26 -15.64
C ASP A 92 6.93 -15.10 -14.78
N ALA A 93 5.96 -14.38 -15.34
CA ALA A 93 5.32 -13.24 -14.68
C ALA A 93 4.46 -13.67 -13.47
N ILE A 94 4.02 -14.93 -13.38
CA ILE A 94 3.22 -15.42 -12.25
C ILE A 94 4.11 -15.51 -11.01
N THR A 95 5.25 -16.17 -11.16
CA THR A 95 6.27 -16.35 -10.12
C THR A 95 6.80 -15.00 -9.65
N ALA A 96 7.07 -14.07 -10.57
CA ALA A 96 7.52 -12.72 -10.20
C ALA A 96 6.49 -11.96 -9.35
N MET A 97 5.20 -12.11 -9.66
CA MET A 97 4.08 -11.49 -8.93
C MET A 97 3.86 -12.13 -7.56
N GLU A 98 3.99 -13.45 -7.46
CA GLU A 98 3.94 -14.15 -6.16
C GLU A 98 5.09 -13.72 -5.24
N MET A 99 6.28 -13.51 -5.79
CA MET A 99 7.46 -13.08 -5.03
C MET A 99 7.47 -11.59 -4.71
N LEU A 100 6.69 -10.77 -5.43
CA LEU A 100 6.50 -9.35 -5.10
C LEU A 100 5.90 -9.18 -3.70
N PHE A 101 5.07 -10.12 -3.23
CA PHE A 101 4.50 -10.07 -1.88
C PHE A 101 5.56 -10.02 -0.78
N ALA A 102 6.70 -10.70 -0.99
CA ALA A 102 7.78 -10.76 -0.02
C ALA A 102 8.60 -9.46 0.08
N VAL A 103 8.52 -8.60 -0.94
CA VAL A 103 9.20 -7.29 -0.97
C VAL A 103 8.25 -6.12 -0.73
N ASP A 104 6.94 -6.35 -0.77
CA ASP A 104 5.93 -5.34 -0.46
C ASP A 104 5.93 -4.93 1.03
N ASP A 105 6.49 -5.76 1.92
CA ASP A 105 6.75 -5.42 3.32
C ASP A 105 7.68 -4.19 3.44
N VAL A 106 8.66 -4.04 2.52
CA VAL A 106 9.57 -2.87 2.49
C VAL A 106 8.79 -1.60 2.22
N GLN A 107 7.79 -1.68 1.34
CA GLN A 107 6.91 -0.56 1.03
C GLN A 107 6.10 -0.19 2.28
N SER A 108 5.50 -1.16 2.97
CA SER A 108 4.70 -0.87 4.18
C SER A 108 5.49 -0.07 5.23
N TYR A 109 6.78 -0.34 5.46
CA TYR A 109 7.60 0.39 6.44
C TYR A 109 7.80 1.89 6.15
N LEU A 110 7.85 2.28 4.87
CA LEU A 110 7.96 3.69 4.48
C LEU A 110 6.67 4.48 4.75
N ALA A 111 5.50 3.84 4.81
CA ALA A 111 4.26 4.53 5.19
C ALA A 111 4.21 4.73 6.71
N LEU A 112 4.73 3.75 7.46
CA LEU A 112 4.81 3.78 8.92
C LEU A 112 5.84 4.79 9.45
N SER A 113 6.93 5.04 8.72
CA SER A 113 7.96 6.00 9.14
C SER A 113 7.44 7.44 9.25
N HIS A 114 6.62 7.87 8.29
CA HIS A 114 6.00 9.20 8.28
C HIS A 114 5.02 9.39 9.45
N HIS A 115 4.36 8.33 9.91
CA HIS A 115 3.41 8.40 11.03
C HIS A 115 4.04 8.44 12.40
N SER A 116 5.15 7.74 12.59
CA SER A 116 5.89 7.75 13.86
C SER A 116 6.42 9.14 14.28
N LYS A 117 6.37 10.14 13.38
CA LYS A 117 6.73 11.54 13.64
C LYS A 117 5.61 12.36 14.28
N LEU A 118 4.36 11.91 14.22
CA LEU A 118 3.23 12.63 14.80
C LEU A 118 3.13 12.41 16.32
N PRO A 119 2.78 13.43 17.11
CA PRO A 119 2.55 13.27 18.55
C PRO A 119 1.42 12.27 18.80
N LYS A 120 1.69 11.23 19.61
CA LYS A 120 0.65 10.30 20.06
C LYS A 120 -0.25 11.02 21.07
N GLU A 121 -1.54 11.13 20.78
CA GLU A 121 -2.51 11.54 21.80
C GLU A 121 -2.54 10.51 22.93
N SER A 122 -2.51 11.00 24.16
CA SER A 122 -2.40 10.20 25.38
C SER A 122 -3.60 9.25 25.56
N ASP A 123 -3.30 8.01 25.97
CA ASP A 123 -4.23 6.94 26.34
C ASP A 123 -5.52 7.45 27.01
N SER A 124 -6.67 7.23 26.36
CA SER A 124 -7.99 7.33 26.97
C SER A 124 -8.48 5.95 27.45
N ASP A 125 -9.18 5.97 28.58
CA ASP A 125 -9.60 4.86 29.45
C ASP A 125 -9.89 3.48 28.84
N GLU A 126 -9.36 2.48 29.53
CA GLU A 126 -9.22 1.07 29.18
C GLU A 126 -10.53 0.26 29.33
N THR A 127 -10.85 -0.58 28.34
CA THR A 127 -11.66 -1.80 28.58
C THR A 127 -10.90 -3.06 28.18
N ALA A 128 -11.04 -4.11 28.99
CA ALA A 128 -10.19 -5.31 28.97
C ALA A 128 -10.39 -6.28 27.78
N ASP A 129 -11.29 -5.96 26.85
CA ASP A 129 -11.56 -6.75 25.63
C ASP A 129 -10.99 -6.12 24.35
N ASP A 130 -10.38 -4.93 24.45
CA ASP A 130 -9.84 -4.25 23.28
C ASP A 130 -8.46 -4.80 22.88
N ILE A 131 -8.38 -5.19 21.61
CA ILE A 131 -7.14 -5.61 20.94
C ILE A 131 -6.12 -4.49 21.07
N LYS A 132 -5.09 -4.68 21.91
CA LYS A 132 -4.07 -3.66 22.15
C LYS A 132 -3.21 -3.45 20.90
N PRO A 133 -3.17 -2.24 20.34
CA PRO A 133 -2.31 -1.95 19.20
C PRO A 133 -0.84 -2.03 19.60
N LEU A 134 -0.05 -2.85 18.90
CA LEU A 134 1.41 -2.80 18.98
C LEU A 134 1.88 -1.57 18.20
N SER A 135 2.22 -0.49 18.89
CA SER A 135 2.91 0.62 18.24
C SER A 135 4.37 0.22 18.03
N LEU A 136 4.81 0.13 16.78
CA LEU A 136 6.23 -0.05 16.48
C LEU A 136 6.98 1.25 16.82
N SER A 137 8.18 1.11 17.39
CA SER A 137 9.06 2.28 17.55
C SER A 137 9.65 2.66 16.18
N HIS A 138 9.99 3.94 16.02
CA HIS A 138 10.66 4.42 14.81
C HIS A 138 11.97 3.66 14.53
N ASP A 139 12.71 3.28 15.58
CA ASP A 139 13.92 2.45 15.44
C ASP A 139 13.62 1.02 14.97
N SER A 140 12.52 0.42 15.41
CA SER A 140 12.07 -0.89 14.91
C SER A 140 11.67 -0.83 13.44
N ILE A 141 11.00 0.25 13.01
CA ILE A 141 10.64 0.48 11.60
C ILE A 141 11.92 0.65 10.77
N ARG A 142 12.87 1.46 11.24
CA ARG A 142 14.16 1.67 10.56
C ARG A 142 14.94 0.36 10.42
N PHE A 143 15.01 -0.44 11.49
CA PHE A 143 15.70 -1.72 11.47
C PHE A 143 15.05 -2.71 10.47
N ALA A 144 13.72 -2.78 10.43
CA ALA A 144 12.99 -3.63 9.50
C ALA A 144 13.17 -3.18 8.04
N PHE A 145 13.15 -1.87 7.78
CA PHE A 145 13.46 -1.32 6.47
C PHE A 145 14.88 -1.69 6.01
N GLN A 146 15.88 -1.52 6.88
CA GLN A 146 17.27 -1.87 6.54
C GLN A 146 17.45 -3.38 6.31
N SER A 147 16.79 -4.21 7.11
CA SER A 147 16.89 -5.67 7.03
C SER A 147 16.20 -6.25 5.79
N SER A 148 15.26 -5.52 5.20
CA SER A 148 14.54 -5.95 3.99
C SER A 148 15.17 -5.46 2.67
N LYS A 149 16.16 -4.55 2.72
CA LYS A 149 16.90 -4.08 1.54
C LYS A 149 17.54 -5.21 0.69
N PRO A 150 18.18 -6.25 1.27
CA PRO A 150 18.77 -7.33 0.46
C PRO A 150 17.72 -8.07 -0.37
N THR A 151 16.59 -8.46 0.25
CA THR A 151 15.46 -9.12 -0.41
C THR A 151 14.89 -8.24 -1.54
N LEU A 152 14.79 -6.93 -1.30
CA LEU A 152 14.39 -5.95 -2.32
C LEU A 152 15.37 -5.92 -3.50
N GLN A 153 16.67 -5.86 -3.25
CA GLN A 153 17.71 -5.84 -4.28
C GLN A 153 17.75 -7.12 -5.11
N ASP A 154 17.54 -8.28 -4.48
CA ASP A 154 17.45 -9.56 -5.19
C ASP A 154 16.25 -9.57 -6.13
N TRP A 155 15.08 -9.15 -5.65
CA TRP A 155 13.87 -9.06 -6.48
C TRP A 155 14.05 -8.10 -7.66
N ILE A 156 14.61 -6.90 -7.42
CA ILE A 156 14.91 -5.91 -8.46
C ILE A 156 15.82 -6.52 -9.53
N SER A 157 16.90 -7.19 -9.12
CA SER A 157 17.88 -7.78 -10.04
C SER A 157 17.24 -8.83 -10.94
N ARG A 158 16.50 -9.78 -10.36
CA ARG A 158 15.79 -10.83 -11.10
C ARG A 158 14.74 -10.27 -12.04
N MET A 159 13.98 -9.26 -11.59
CA MET A 159 12.95 -8.62 -12.39
C MET A 159 13.55 -7.82 -13.55
N GLY A 160 14.67 -7.11 -13.33
CA GLY A 160 15.40 -6.41 -14.39
C GLY A 160 15.90 -7.37 -15.48
N LEU A 161 16.41 -8.55 -15.09
CA LEU A 161 16.80 -9.60 -16.04
C LEU A 161 15.59 -10.16 -16.82
N PHE A 162 14.47 -10.39 -16.15
CA PHE A 162 13.23 -10.85 -16.79
C PHE A 162 12.72 -9.83 -17.82
N LEU A 163 12.63 -8.54 -17.46
CA LEU A 163 12.22 -7.48 -18.39
C LEU A 163 13.13 -7.40 -19.61
N LYS A 164 14.45 -7.49 -19.39
CA LYS A 164 15.45 -7.45 -20.48
C LYS A 164 15.33 -8.66 -21.42
N GLN A 165 15.10 -9.85 -20.87
CA GLN A 165 14.90 -11.07 -21.67
C GLN A 165 13.65 -10.97 -22.55
N HIS A 166 12.62 -10.26 -22.08
CA HIS A 166 11.32 -10.17 -22.74
C HIS A 166 11.04 -8.83 -23.43
N GLU A 167 12.02 -7.93 -23.54
CA GLU A 167 11.87 -6.58 -24.11
C GLU A 167 11.28 -6.58 -25.54
N LYS A 168 11.60 -7.61 -26.33
CA LYS A 168 11.15 -7.76 -27.72
C LYS A 168 10.02 -8.79 -27.89
N THR A 169 9.55 -9.36 -26.78
CA THR A 169 8.54 -10.41 -26.78
C THR A 169 7.15 -9.78 -26.69
N ALA A 170 6.29 -10.08 -27.65
CA ALA A 170 4.88 -9.75 -27.54
C ALA A 170 4.20 -10.76 -26.61
N PHE A 171 3.64 -10.28 -25.49
CA PHE A 171 2.86 -11.11 -24.58
C PHE A 171 1.39 -11.18 -25.03
N PRO A 172 0.68 -12.29 -24.72
CA PRO A 172 -0.77 -12.32 -24.74
C PRO A 172 -1.36 -11.15 -23.93
N LYS A 173 -2.54 -10.64 -24.31
CA LYS A 173 -3.14 -9.45 -23.67
C LYS A 173 -3.31 -9.62 -22.15
N ASP A 174 -3.71 -10.80 -21.71
CA ASP A 174 -3.92 -11.15 -20.30
C ASP A 174 -2.61 -11.18 -19.50
N GLU A 175 -1.51 -11.55 -20.14
CA GLU A 175 -0.17 -11.55 -19.53
C GLU A 175 0.50 -10.17 -19.63
N GLN A 176 0.21 -9.41 -20.68
CA GLN A 176 0.76 -8.08 -20.92
C GLN A 176 0.46 -7.12 -19.76
N HIS A 177 -0.78 -7.08 -19.28
CA HIS A 177 -1.16 -6.25 -18.13
C HIS A 177 -0.36 -6.62 -16.87
N ARG A 178 -0.13 -7.91 -16.63
CA ARG A 178 0.67 -8.39 -15.49
C ARG A 178 2.13 -7.96 -15.62
N VAL A 179 2.74 -8.12 -16.80
CA VAL A 179 4.12 -7.70 -17.06
C VAL A 179 4.29 -6.19 -16.93
N GLN A 180 3.32 -5.39 -17.39
CA GLN A 180 3.32 -3.94 -17.21
C GLN A 180 3.20 -3.54 -15.74
N THR A 181 2.34 -4.22 -14.97
CA THR A 181 2.22 -4.03 -13.53
C THR A 181 3.53 -4.36 -12.81
N LEU A 182 4.16 -5.50 -13.13
CA LEU A 182 5.47 -5.85 -12.58
C LEU A 182 6.57 -4.85 -12.99
N SER A 183 6.51 -4.30 -14.20
CA SER A 183 7.43 -3.24 -14.65
C SER A 183 7.26 -1.95 -13.84
N LEU A 184 6.02 -1.58 -13.48
CA LEU A 184 5.74 -0.48 -12.57
C LEU A 184 6.35 -0.74 -11.19
N TYR A 185 6.11 -1.92 -10.61
CA TYR A 185 6.70 -2.29 -9.32
C TYR A 185 8.23 -2.33 -9.36
N HIS A 186 8.82 -2.79 -10.46
CA HIS A 186 10.28 -2.73 -10.66
C HIS A 186 10.81 -1.30 -10.60
N THR A 187 10.15 -0.35 -11.26
CA THR A 187 10.53 1.06 -11.19
C THR A 187 10.37 1.62 -9.77
N LEU A 188 9.24 1.35 -9.11
CA LEU A 188 9.00 1.77 -7.72
C LEU A 188 10.08 1.23 -6.78
N CYS A 189 10.28 -0.10 -6.78
CA CYS A 189 11.27 -0.77 -5.95
C CYS A 189 12.68 -0.25 -6.21
N THR A 190 13.03 0.03 -7.47
CA THR A 190 14.34 0.62 -7.83
C THR A 190 14.52 2.01 -7.23
N GLY A 191 13.49 2.87 -7.27
CA GLY A 191 13.51 4.17 -6.60
C GLY A 191 13.65 4.03 -5.08
N LEU A 192 12.84 3.16 -4.47
CA LEU A 192 12.87 2.89 -3.03
C LEU A 192 14.23 2.34 -2.56
N ALA A 193 14.89 1.52 -3.36
CA ALA A 193 16.19 0.95 -3.04
C ALA A 193 17.32 2.00 -3.00
N LYS A 194 17.13 3.18 -3.61
CA LYS A 194 18.08 4.30 -3.57
C LYS A 194 18.00 5.11 -2.28
N LEU A 195 16.93 4.97 -1.50
CA LEU A 195 16.75 5.71 -0.25
C LEU A 195 17.71 5.18 0.82
N ASP A 196 18.52 6.05 1.42
CA ASP A 196 19.44 5.70 2.50
C ASP A 196 18.73 5.75 3.87
N SER A 197 17.84 6.72 4.03
CA SER A 197 16.95 6.94 5.18
C SER A 197 15.47 6.79 4.80
N LEU A 198 14.64 6.56 5.82
CA LEU A 198 13.17 6.61 5.71
C LEU A 198 12.63 8.04 5.48
N ASP A 199 13.48 9.04 5.66
CA ASP A 199 13.17 10.46 5.49
C ASP A 199 13.55 10.99 4.11
N ASP A 200 14.24 10.18 3.30
CA ASP A 200 14.69 10.59 1.98
C ASP A 200 13.50 10.63 1.00
N GLU A 201 13.46 11.67 0.16
CA GLU A 201 12.49 11.76 -0.92
C GLU A 201 12.88 10.86 -2.09
N LEU A 202 11.86 10.42 -2.84
CA LEU A 202 12.09 9.76 -4.12
C LEU A 202 12.69 10.74 -5.13
N ALA A 203 13.66 10.26 -5.92
CA ALA A 203 14.26 11.10 -6.95
C ALA A 203 13.21 11.50 -8.01
N PRO A 204 13.18 12.77 -8.46
CA PRO A 204 12.20 13.27 -9.42
C PRO A 204 12.07 12.41 -10.68
N GLU A 205 13.18 11.94 -11.22
CA GLU A 205 13.21 11.07 -12.41
C GLU A 205 12.50 9.72 -12.18
N ASP A 206 12.61 9.15 -10.98
CA ASP A 206 11.93 7.90 -10.63
C ASP A 206 10.42 8.16 -10.48
N CYS A 207 10.03 9.27 -9.85
CA CYS A 207 8.63 9.67 -9.73
C CYS A 207 7.95 9.85 -11.09
N HIS A 208 8.59 10.57 -12.02
CA HIS A 208 8.05 10.73 -13.37
C HIS A 208 7.91 9.40 -14.10
N ALA A 209 8.91 8.51 -13.98
CA ALA A 209 8.85 7.17 -14.59
C ALA A 209 7.73 6.30 -13.99
N ILE A 210 7.49 6.39 -12.67
CA ILE A 210 6.39 5.70 -11.99
C ILE A 210 5.04 6.22 -12.50
N LEU A 211 4.85 7.54 -12.53
CA LEU A 211 3.60 8.18 -12.95
C LEU A 211 3.29 7.94 -14.44
N GLU A 212 4.30 7.93 -15.30
CA GLU A 212 4.15 7.59 -16.72
C GLU A 212 3.63 6.15 -16.90
N LYS A 213 4.23 5.18 -16.20
CA LYS A 213 3.80 3.77 -16.25
C LYS A 213 2.38 3.57 -15.72
N LEU A 214 2.02 4.27 -14.64
CA LEU A 214 0.66 4.28 -14.10
C LEU A 214 -0.35 4.82 -15.11
N ALA A 215 -0.06 5.97 -15.74
CA ALA A 215 -0.93 6.56 -16.75
C ALA A 215 -1.17 5.61 -17.92
N LEU A 216 -0.14 4.90 -18.40
CA LEU A 216 -0.28 3.89 -19.46
C LEU A 216 -1.14 2.69 -19.04
N LEU A 217 -0.95 2.18 -17.81
CA LEU A 217 -1.76 1.09 -17.26
C LEU A 217 -3.24 1.50 -17.15
N PHE A 218 -3.51 2.71 -16.68
CA PHE A 218 -4.88 3.20 -16.59
C PHE A 218 -5.54 3.45 -17.94
N GLN A 219 -4.79 3.94 -18.93
CA GLN A 219 -5.29 4.10 -20.29
C GLN A 219 -5.69 2.76 -20.90
N ALA A 220 -4.87 1.71 -20.69
CA ALA A 220 -5.19 0.36 -21.15
C ALA A 220 -6.46 -0.19 -20.47
N ASP A 221 -6.67 0.11 -19.19
CA ASP A 221 -7.88 -0.30 -18.46
C ASP A 221 -9.13 0.49 -18.88
N ALA A 222 -8.97 1.77 -19.22
CA ALA A 222 -10.05 2.69 -19.60
C ALA A 222 -10.69 2.37 -20.95
N GLU A 223 -10.04 1.57 -21.80
CA GLU A 223 -10.65 1.03 -23.03
C GLU A 223 -11.93 0.24 -22.72
N ASN A 224 -12.09 -0.26 -21.49
CA ASN A 224 -13.34 -0.81 -20.98
C ASN A 224 -14.16 0.30 -20.32
N SER A 225 -15.08 0.90 -21.08
CA SER A 225 -15.78 2.14 -20.72
C SER A 225 -16.69 2.01 -19.48
N GLY A 226 -16.15 2.28 -18.28
CA GLY A 226 -16.94 2.35 -17.05
C GLY A 226 -16.09 2.60 -15.79
N PRO A 227 -16.72 2.99 -14.67
CA PRO A 227 -16.06 2.98 -13.37
C PRO A 227 -15.54 1.57 -13.04
N THR A 228 -14.26 1.45 -12.72
CA THR A 228 -13.64 0.15 -12.41
C THR A 228 -13.49 0.00 -10.91
N PHE A 229 -14.00 -1.12 -10.38
CA PHE A 229 -13.68 -1.56 -9.03
C PHE A 229 -12.73 -2.74 -9.09
N ALA A 230 -11.56 -2.61 -8.46
CA ALA A 230 -10.63 -3.70 -8.25
C ALA A 230 -10.59 -4.08 -6.76
N LEU A 231 -10.52 -5.39 -6.50
CA LEU A 231 -10.39 -5.91 -5.16
C LEU A 231 -8.99 -5.63 -4.56
N GLY A 232 -7.94 -5.59 -5.39
CA GLY A 232 -6.58 -5.30 -4.91
C GLY A 232 -6.23 -3.81 -5.01
N GLY A 233 -5.64 -3.24 -3.96
CA GLY A 233 -4.96 -1.94 -3.98
C GLY A 233 -3.54 -2.07 -4.49
N HIS A 234 -3.31 -1.74 -5.76
CA HIS A 234 -1.99 -1.92 -6.38
C HIS A 234 -1.57 -0.78 -7.31
N LEU A 235 -2.49 0.07 -7.77
CA LEU A 235 -2.16 1.22 -8.62
C LEU A 235 -2.39 2.54 -7.90
N ILE A 236 -3.57 2.73 -7.29
CA ILE A 236 -3.88 3.98 -6.56
C ILE A 236 -2.96 4.18 -5.34
N PRO A 237 -2.66 3.13 -4.53
CA PRO A 237 -1.74 3.29 -3.39
C PRO A 237 -0.33 3.75 -3.80
N ILE A 238 0.15 3.37 -4.98
CA ILE A 238 1.46 3.82 -5.48
C ILE A 238 1.46 5.34 -5.73
N ILE A 239 0.36 5.91 -6.21
CA ILE A 239 0.25 7.37 -6.37
C ILE A 239 0.26 8.05 -5.01
N SER A 240 -0.49 7.52 -4.04
CA SER A 240 -0.48 8.01 -2.66
C SER A 240 0.93 8.01 -2.07
N ARG A 241 1.70 6.96 -2.39
CA ARG A 241 3.08 6.82 -1.97
C ARG A 241 3.97 7.92 -2.56
N VAL A 242 3.92 8.10 -3.88
CA VAL A 242 4.70 9.13 -4.57
C VAL A 242 4.35 10.50 -4.00
N PHE A 243 3.06 10.81 -3.89
CA PHE A 243 2.59 12.10 -3.38
C PHE A 243 3.14 12.45 -2.00
N GLY A 244 3.12 11.51 -1.05
CA GLY A 244 3.60 11.79 0.30
C GLY A 244 5.11 11.57 0.53
N ASN A 245 5.89 11.24 -0.51
CA ASN A 245 7.36 11.14 -0.43
C ASN A 245 8.08 12.17 -1.31
N VAL A 246 7.38 13.21 -1.77
CA VAL A 246 7.96 14.29 -2.59
C VAL A 246 7.49 15.66 -2.13
N SER A 247 8.36 16.65 -2.30
CA SER A 247 8.04 18.07 -2.08
C SER A 247 7.88 18.88 -3.36
N ASP A 248 8.29 18.34 -4.51
CA ASP A 248 8.19 19.03 -5.80
C ASP A 248 6.73 19.23 -6.23
N GLU A 249 6.29 20.49 -6.32
CA GLU A 249 4.90 20.82 -6.69
C GLU A 249 4.51 20.37 -8.10
N GLY A 250 5.46 20.22 -9.02
CA GLY A 250 5.21 19.71 -10.37
C GLY A 250 4.80 18.24 -10.32
N ILE A 251 5.52 17.42 -9.55
CA ILE A 251 5.21 16.00 -9.32
C ILE A 251 3.89 15.87 -8.54
N LEU A 252 3.66 16.70 -7.51
CA LEU A 252 2.40 16.69 -6.77
C LEU A 252 1.19 16.97 -7.67
N ARG A 253 1.29 17.95 -8.57
CA ARG A 253 0.23 18.21 -9.59
C ARG A 253 0.07 17.03 -10.53
N GLN A 254 1.17 16.42 -10.99
CA GLN A 254 1.10 15.25 -11.86
C GLN A 254 0.38 14.07 -11.19
N CYS A 255 0.62 13.81 -9.90
CA CYS A 255 -0.13 12.81 -9.13
C CYS A 255 -1.64 13.09 -9.16
N ILE A 256 -2.04 14.34 -8.91
CA ILE A 256 -3.45 14.76 -8.92
C ILE A 256 -4.06 14.58 -10.32
N GLU A 257 -3.35 14.99 -11.38
CA GLU A 257 -3.80 14.84 -12.77
C GLU A 257 -4.02 13.37 -13.14
N VAL A 258 -3.09 12.48 -12.79
CA VAL A 258 -3.22 11.04 -13.01
C VAL A 258 -4.45 10.50 -12.28
N LEU A 259 -4.63 10.84 -11.00
CA LEU A 259 -5.80 10.42 -10.22
C LEU A 259 -7.13 10.93 -10.82
N ARG A 260 -7.18 12.18 -11.29
CA ARG A 260 -8.38 12.76 -11.94
C ARG A 260 -8.69 12.12 -13.29
N SER A 261 -7.68 11.63 -13.99
CA SER A 261 -7.86 11.02 -15.30
C SER A 261 -8.55 9.65 -15.24
N VAL A 262 -8.69 9.06 -14.05
CA VAL A 262 -9.19 7.69 -13.87
C VAL A 262 -10.38 7.67 -12.94
N ARG A 263 -11.47 7.02 -13.34
CA ARG A 263 -12.61 6.77 -12.44
C ARG A 263 -12.51 5.38 -11.85
N ARG A 264 -11.51 5.20 -10.99
CA ARG A 264 -11.13 3.89 -10.44
C ARG A 264 -11.23 3.86 -8.92
N ARG A 265 -11.65 2.71 -8.42
CA ARG A 265 -11.66 2.40 -7.00
C ARG A 265 -10.96 1.07 -6.73
N GLU A 266 -10.06 1.06 -5.75
CA GLU A 266 -9.32 -0.13 -5.32
C GLU A 266 -9.50 -0.33 -3.81
N GLY A 267 -10.41 -1.21 -3.40
CA GLY A 267 -10.76 -1.34 -1.98
C GLY A 267 -11.19 -0.01 -1.35
N VAL A 268 -10.42 0.47 -0.36
CA VAL A 268 -10.64 1.77 0.32
C VAL A 268 -10.22 2.97 -0.51
N TRP A 269 -9.37 2.78 -1.52
CA TRP A 269 -8.78 3.84 -2.32
C TRP A 269 -9.74 4.29 -3.43
N ASP A 270 -10.14 5.56 -3.40
CA ASP A 270 -10.95 6.20 -4.45
C ASP A 270 -10.13 7.31 -5.10
N SER A 271 -9.85 7.14 -6.39
CA SER A 271 -8.97 8.05 -7.15
C SER A 271 -9.43 9.50 -7.14
N HIS A 272 -10.71 9.77 -7.35
CA HIS A 272 -11.23 11.13 -7.41
C HIS A 272 -11.27 11.78 -6.03
N ARG A 273 -11.70 11.04 -5.00
CA ARG A 273 -11.68 11.55 -3.62
C ARG A 273 -10.26 11.84 -3.16
N LEU A 274 -9.31 11.00 -3.55
CA LEU A 274 -7.90 11.20 -3.21
C LEU A 274 -7.33 12.43 -3.95
N ALA A 275 -7.72 12.66 -5.21
CA ALA A 275 -7.36 13.86 -5.95
C ALA A 275 -7.92 15.14 -5.28
N ASP A 276 -9.18 15.14 -4.87
CA ASP A 276 -9.79 16.27 -4.12
C ASP A 276 -8.99 16.56 -2.84
N LEU A 277 -8.65 15.50 -2.10
CA LEU A 277 -7.90 15.59 -0.86
C LEU A 277 -6.49 16.15 -1.07
N TYR A 278 -5.78 15.66 -2.07
CA TYR A 278 -4.41 16.06 -2.38
C TYR A 278 -4.31 17.48 -2.95
N GLU A 279 -5.30 17.90 -3.73
CA GLU A 279 -5.43 19.28 -4.17
C GLU A 279 -5.63 20.23 -2.98
N ALA A 280 -6.51 19.88 -2.04
CA ALA A 280 -6.69 20.63 -0.80
C ALA A 280 -5.42 20.63 0.06
N ALA A 281 -4.73 19.49 0.20
CA ALA A 281 -3.47 19.38 0.92
C ALA A 281 -2.36 20.26 0.33
N MET A 282 -2.21 20.24 -1.00
CA MET A 282 -1.23 21.06 -1.71
C MET A 282 -1.50 22.56 -1.53
N ASN A 283 -2.78 22.97 -1.56
CA ASN A 283 -3.17 24.36 -1.29
C ASN A 283 -2.95 24.77 0.19
N ALA A 284 -3.06 23.81 1.12
CA ALA A 284 -2.85 24.05 2.54
C ALA A 284 -1.37 24.12 2.94
N ARG A 285 -0.46 23.49 2.20
CA ARG A 285 0.96 23.30 2.57
C ARG A 285 1.61 24.59 3.06
N HIS A 286 1.54 25.67 2.29
CA HIS A 286 2.13 26.97 2.67
C HIS A 286 1.56 27.50 3.99
N SER A 287 0.25 27.42 4.20
CA SER A 287 -0.38 27.89 5.44
C SER A 287 -0.09 27.01 6.65
N VAL A 288 0.11 25.70 6.45
CA VAL A 288 0.44 24.74 7.52
C VAL A 288 1.92 24.85 7.91
N GLU A 289 2.81 25.01 6.93
CA GLU A 289 4.23 25.27 7.15
C GLU A 289 4.45 26.59 7.93
N GLU A 290 3.70 27.65 7.61
CA GLU A 290 3.73 28.91 8.37
C GLU A 290 3.31 28.76 9.84
N LEU A 291 2.48 27.76 10.15
CA LEU A 291 2.04 27.42 11.50
C LEU A 291 3.01 26.48 12.24
N GLY A 292 4.07 26.01 11.57
CA GLY A 292 5.01 25.03 12.11
C GLY A 292 4.37 23.66 12.37
N GLU A 293 3.28 23.36 11.66
CA GLU A 293 2.59 22.07 11.72
C GLU A 293 2.97 21.22 10.51
N GLU A 294 2.74 19.91 10.58
CA GLU A 294 2.87 18.99 9.45
C GLU A 294 1.50 18.43 9.08
N LEU A 295 1.26 18.23 7.77
CA LEU A 295 0.07 17.53 7.31
C LEU A 295 0.23 16.03 7.59
N PRO A 296 -0.77 15.37 8.21
CA PRO A 296 -0.70 13.94 8.41
C PRO A 296 -0.75 13.20 7.06
N PHE A 297 -0.06 12.08 6.97
CA PHE A 297 0.03 11.30 5.74
C PHE A 297 -1.20 10.40 5.52
N GLY A 298 -1.75 9.84 6.60
CA GLY A 298 -2.94 8.99 6.58
C GLY A 298 -4.17 9.72 6.05
N VAL A 299 -4.87 9.09 5.10
CA VAL A 299 -6.00 9.69 4.38
C VAL A 299 -7.10 10.19 5.32
N PRO A 300 -7.56 9.43 6.34
CA PRO A 300 -8.56 9.91 7.28
C PRO A 300 -8.11 11.14 8.08
N GLN A 301 -6.89 11.10 8.63
CA GLN A 301 -6.34 12.18 9.46
C GLN A 301 -6.11 13.44 8.63
N LEU A 302 -5.67 13.28 7.38
CA LEU A 302 -5.52 14.38 6.43
C LEU A 302 -6.87 15.00 6.09
N THR A 303 -7.88 14.16 5.87
CA THR A 303 -9.25 14.61 5.62
C THR A 303 -9.78 15.43 6.80
N GLU A 304 -9.63 14.92 8.02
CA GLU A 304 -10.05 15.60 9.24
C GLU A 304 -9.32 16.94 9.41
N LYS A 305 -7.99 16.94 9.29
CA LYS A 305 -7.18 18.16 9.41
C LYS A 305 -7.63 19.21 8.39
N LEU A 306 -7.78 18.85 7.13
CA LEU A 306 -8.21 19.79 6.08
C LEU A 306 -9.65 20.26 6.26
N ALA A 307 -10.53 19.42 6.81
CA ALA A 307 -11.87 19.83 7.20
C ALA A 307 -11.85 20.86 8.34
N THR A 308 -10.97 20.70 9.34
CA THR A 308 -10.79 21.72 10.41
C THR A 308 -10.26 23.04 9.89
N LEU A 309 -9.50 23.01 8.79
CA LEU A 309 -9.01 24.20 8.08
C LEU A 309 -10.05 24.79 7.11
N GLY A 310 -11.23 24.18 6.97
CA GLY A 310 -12.30 24.63 6.07
C GLY A 310 -11.99 24.44 4.58
N LEU A 311 -11.01 23.60 4.24
CA LEU A 311 -10.56 23.34 2.86
C LEU A 311 -11.29 22.15 2.22
N LEU A 312 -12.03 21.38 3.02
CA LEU A 312 -12.93 20.34 2.55
C LEU A 312 -14.33 20.57 3.15
N PRO A 313 -15.40 20.24 2.41
CA PRO A 313 -16.73 20.18 3.01
C PRO A 313 -16.70 19.14 4.14
N HIS A 314 -17.26 19.48 5.30
CA HIS A 314 -17.48 18.49 6.37
C HIS A 314 -18.26 17.31 5.78
N THR A 315 -17.61 16.15 5.68
CA THR A 315 -18.32 14.91 5.39
C THR A 315 -19.26 14.62 6.57
N PRO A 316 -20.56 14.43 6.31
CA PRO A 316 -21.54 14.13 7.35
C PRO A 316 -21.35 12.76 7.99
#